data_AF-A0A8T9T0R1-F1
#
_entry.id   AF-A0A8T9T0R1-F1
#
_cell.length_a   1.000
_cell.length_b   1.000
_cell.length_c   1.000
_cell.angle_alpha   90.00
_cell.angle_beta   90.00
_cell.angle_gamma   90.00
#
_symmetry.space_group_name_H-M   'P 1'
#
loop_
_entity.id
_entity.type
_entity.pdbx_description
1 polymer ?
#
loop_
_entity_poly.entity_id
_entity_poly.type
_entity_poly.pdbx_seq_one_letter_code
_entity_poly.pdbx_strand_id
1 'polypeptide(L)'
;MLDLFAAPAMLKPSSYNSLAELIHALGMRSDTAKHIGISHNTLNVRMAKPGTFTLDELVKVAELAKSDLLTMTKLAQKQMDNPIEPPAPALGRPRFKKNQPEVS
;
A
#
# COMPACT_ATOMS: atom_id res chain seq x y z
N MET A 1 27.27 -14.70 12.48
CA MET A 1 25.95 -14.11 12.77
C MET A 1 26.08 -12.62 12.53
N LEU A 2 25.15 -12.00 11.81
CA LEU A 2 25.17 -10.60 11.31
C LEU A 2 26.07 -10.49 10.07
N ASP A 3 25.67 -10.01 8.89
CA ASP A 3 24.77 -8.90 8.56
C ASP A 3 23.79 -9.25 7.44
N LEU A 4 22.48 -9.24 7.73
CA LEU A 4 21.41 -9.41 6.75
C LEU A 4 20.48 -8.19 6.71
N PHE A 5 21.03 -7.01 6.99
CA PHE A 5 20.40 -5.76 6.63
C PHE A 5 21.13 -5.28 5.37
N ALA A 6 20.61 -5.71 4.22
CA ALA A 6 20.92 -5.04 2.97
C ALA A 6 20.75 -3.54 3.24
N ALA A 7 21.82 -2.75 3.03
CA ALA A 7 21.76 -1.31 3.12
C ALA A 7 20.47 -0.85 2.42
N PRO A 8 19.64 0.01 3.04
CA PRO A 8 18.41 0.45 2.40
C PRO A 8 18.86 1.07 1.09
N ALA A 9 18.59 0.38 -0.03
CA ALA A 9 18.81 0.93 -1.35
C ALA A 9 18.22 2.34 -1.28
N MET A 10 18.99 3.38 -1.58
CA MET A 10 18.48 4.74 -1.57
C MET A 10 17.30 4.78 -2.54
N LEU A 11 16.10 4.58 -2.00
CA LEU A 11 14.86 4.57 -2.76
C LEU A 11 14.81 5.97 -3.36
N LYS A 12 14.87 6.06 -4.68
CA LYS A 12 14.72 7.34 -5.38
C LYS A 12 13.22 7.54 -5.51
N PRO A 13 12.57 8.34 -4.64
CA PRO A 13 11.12 8.35 -4.57
C PRO A 13 10.51 8.92 -5.88
N SER A 14 11.32 9.69 -6.62
CA SER A 14 11.03 10.18 -7.97
C SER A 14 10.97 9.11 -9.07
N SER A 15 11.44 7.88 -8.84
CA SER A 15 11.38 6.79 -9.84
C SER A 15 10.09 5.97 -9.77
N TYR A 16 9.22 6.22 -8.78
CA TYR A 16 7.95 5.52 -8.65
C TYR A 16 6.84 6.27 -9.40
N ASN A 17 5.86 5.52 -9.92
CA ASN A 17 4.73 6.10 -10.63
C ASN A 17 3.54 6.39 -9.72
N SER A 18 3.52 5.80 -8.53
CA SER A 18 2.46 5.98 -7.54
C SER A 18 2.99 5.96 -6.11
N LEU A 19 2.21 6.52 -5.18
CA LEU A 19 2.52 6.44 -3.75
C LEU A 19 2.45 4.98 -3.27
N ALA A 20 1.53 4.19 -3.84
CA ALA A 20 1.40 2.78 -3.52
C ALA A 20 2.66 1.96 -3.87
N GLU A 21 3.25 2.21 -5.05
CA GLU A 21 4.50 1.56 -5.48
C GLU A 21 5.67 1.90 -4.55
N LEU A 22 5.80 3.18 -4.17
CA LEU A 22 6.83 3.59 -3.21
C LEU A 22 6.67 2.84 -1.88
N ILE A 23 5.44 2.79 -1.34
CA ILE A 23 5.16 2.09 -0.08
C ILE A 23 5.45 0.59 -0.20
N HIS A 24 5.23 -0.03 -1.36
CA HIS A 24 5.66 -1.41 -1.60
C HIS A 24 7.17 -1.59 -1.59
N ALA A 25 7.92 -0.59 -2.08
CA ALA A 25 9.38 -0.65 -2.11
C ALA A 25 10.04 -0.36 -0.74
N LEU A 26 9.33 0.27 0.20
CA LEU A 26 9.80 0.51 1.58
C LEU A 26 9.96 -0.78 2.39
N GLY A 27 9.39 -1.90 1.91
CA GLY A 27 9.56 -3.22 2.51
C GLY A 27 8.23 -3.82 2.97
N MET A 28 8.21 -4.41 4.16
CA MET A 28 7.01 -5.09 4.67
C MET A 28 5.91 -4.08 4.99
N ARG A 29 4.72 -4.28 4.42
CA ARG A 29 3.54 -3.42 4.63
C ARG A 29 3.13 -3.35 6.10
N SER A 30 3.31 -4.44 6.85
CA SER A 30 3.03 -4.49 8.29
C SER A 30 3.89 -3.50 9.08
N ASP A 31 5.17 -3.40 8.73
CA ASP A 31 6.12 -2.55 9.45
C ASP A 31 5.94 -1.10 9.05
N THR A 32 5.66 -0.86 7.76
CA THR A 32 5.29 0.46 7.26
C THR A 32 4.01 0.98 7.95
N ALA A 33 2.97 0.15 8.07
CA ALA A 33 1.74 0.51 8.78
C ALA A 33 2.00 0.86 10.25
N LYS A 34 2.84 0.07 10.94
CA LYS A 34 3.26 0.34 12.33
C LYS A 34 4.02 1.66 12.46
N HIS A 35 4.94 1.95 11.53
CA HIS A 35 5.71 3.18 11.54
C HIS A 35 4.83 4.43 11.35
N ILE A 36 3.84 4.33 10.46
CA ILE A 36 2.86 5.40 10.23
C ILE A 36 1.88 5.53 11.42
N GLY A 37 1.68 4.45 12.18
CA GLY A 37 0.75 4.40 13.32
C GLY A 37 -0.68 4.02 12.94
N ILE A 38 -0.86 3.27 11.84
CA ILE A 38 -2.17 2.83 11.35
C ILE A 38 -2.26 1.31 11.25
N SER A 39 -3.49 0.78 11.14
CA SER A 39 -3.68 -0.64 10.90
C SER A 39 -3.26 -1.03 9.48
N HIS A 40 -2.88 -2.29 9.28
CA HIS A 40 -2.55 -2.81 7.95
C HIS A 40 -3.73 -2.66 6.95
N ASN A 41 -4.97 -2.84 7.42
CA ASN A 41 -6.14 -2.67 6.57
C ASN A 41 -6.34 -1.20 6.18
N THR A 42 -6.13 -0.29 7.12
CA THR A 42 -6.16 1.16 6.86
C THR A 42 -5.11 1.51 5.81
N LEU A 43 -3.87 1.02 5.93
CA LEU A 43 -2.83 1.27 4.94
C LEU A 43 -3.26 0.80 3.54
N ASN A 44 -3.84 -0.40 3.40
CA ASN A 44 -4.33 -0.88 2.10
C ASN A 44 -5.39 0.06 1.50
N VAL A 45 -6.31 0.57 2.32
CA VAL A 45 -7.32 1.54 1.88
C VAL A 45 -6.67 2.85 1.46
N ARG A 46 -5.71 3.36 2.22
CA ARG A 46 -4.94 4.58 1.87
C ARG A 46 -4.18 4.42 0.56
N MET A 47 -3.54 3.26 0.37
CA MET A 47 -2.82 2.95 -0.87
C MET A 47 -3.74 2.82 -2.07
N ALA A 48 -4.96 2.31 -1.90
CA ALA A 48 -5.96 2.27 -2.98
C ALA A 48 -6.56 3.66 -3.26
N LYS A 49 -6.71 4.50 -2.23
CA LYS A 49 -7.29 5.85 -2.30
C LYS A 49 -6.32 6.86 -1.67
N PRO A 50 -5.27 7.27 -2.39
CA PRO A 50 -4.20 8.13 -1.85
C PRO A 50 -4.69 9.48 -1.31
N GLY A 51 -5.78 10.03 -1.85
CA GLY A 51 -6.40 11.26 -1.32
C GLY A 51 -7.00 11.14 0.10
N THR A 52 -7.02 9.93 0.67
CA THR A 52 -7.46 9.73 2.05
C THR A 52 -6.32 9.79 3.05
N PHE A 53 -5.05 9.80 2.62
CA PHE A 53 -3.93 9.97 3.54
C PHE A 53 -4.02 11.30 4.28
N THR A 54 -3.79 11.28 5.59
CA THR A 54 -3.66 12.53 6.36
C THR A 54 -2.27 13.13 6.14
N LEU A 55 -2.12 14.42 6.44
CA LEU A 55 -0.83 15.10 6.30
C LEU A 55 0.24 14.48 7.23
N ASP A 56 -0.14 14.11 8.45
CA ASP A 56 0.74 13.41 9.39
C ASP A 56 1.18 12.03 8.86
N GLU A 57 0.26 11.27 8.28
CA GLU A 57 0.59 9.98 7.67
C GLU A 57 1.58 10.15 6.49
N LEU A 58 1.40 11.17 5.64
CA LEU A 58 2.33 11.45 4.53
C LEU A 58 3.71 11.90 5.01
N VAL A 59 3.79 12.68 6.09
CA VAL A 59 5.07 13.08 6.69
C VAL A 59 5.83 11.84 7.17
N LYS A 60 5.18 10.92 7.88
CA LYS A 60 5.82 9.68 8.34
C LYS A 60 6.26 8.77 7.19
N VAL A 61 5.49 8.72 6.10
CA VAL A 61 5.91 8.01 4.89
C VAL A 61 7.15 8.67 4.27
N ALA A 62 7.20 10.01 4.22
CA ALA A 62 8.35 10.75 3.71
C ALA A 62 9.60 10.50 4.55
N GLU A 63 9.48 10.50 5.89
CA GLU A 63 10.57 10.19 6.82
C GLU A 63 11.13 8.77 6.58
N LEU A 64 10.23 7.78 6.48
CA LEU A 64 10.61 6.40 6.20
C LEU A 64 11.30 6.25 4.84
N ALA A 65 10.83 6.98 3.84
CA ALA A 65 11.39 7.01 2.49
C ALA A 65 12.62 7.91 2.33
N LYS A 66 13.03 8.63 3.39
CA LYS A 66 14.08 9.67 3.35
C LYS A 66 13.85 10.68 2.23
N SER A 67 12.60 11.12 2.09
CA SER A 67 12.11 12.02 1.06
C SER A 67 11.41 13.24 1.67
N ASP A 68 10.93 14.13 0.82
CA ASP A 68 10.17 15.31 1.18
C ASP A 68 8.66 15.10 0.98
N LEU A 69 7.86 15.84 1.76
CA LEU A 69 6.40 15.82 1.69
C LEU A 69 5.88 16.20 0.29
N LEU A 70 6.60 17.08 -0.42
CA LEU A 70 6.24 17.48 -1.78
C LEU A 70 6.31 16.31 -2.76
N THR A 71 7.30 15.41 -2.62
CA THR A 71 7.34 14.21 -3.47
C THR A 71 6.21 13.25 -3.13
N MET A 72 5.87 13.08 -1.85
CA MET A 72 4.75 12.22 -1.45
C MET A 72 3.41 12.72 -1.99
N THR A 73 3.16 14.03 -1.91
CA THR A 73 1.95 14.66 -2.44
C THR A 73 1.89 14.60 -3.96
N LYS A 74 3.01 14.79 -4.67
CA LYS A 74 3.07 14.58 -6.12
C LYS A 74 2.76 13.14 -6.54
N LEU A 75 3.30 12.15 -5.83
CA LEU A 75 3.01 10.75 -6.08
C LEU A 75 1.55 10.39 -5.78
N ALA A 76 1.00 10.93 -4.69
CA ALA A 76 -0.41 10.79 -4.35
C ALA A 76 -1.30 11.38 -5.45
N GLN A 77 -1.03 12.62 -5.87
CA GLN A 77 -1.77 13.30 -6.92
C GLN A 77 -1.67 12.55 -8.25
N LYS A 78 -0.47 12.15 -8.68
CA LYS A 78 -0.26 11.36 -9.91
C LYS A 78 -1.07 10.06 -9.91
N GLN A 79 -1.17 9.41 -8.75
CA GLN A 79 -1.97 8.20 -8.58
C GLN A 79 -3.48 8.48 -8.53
N MET A 80 -3.91 9.65 -8.05
CA MET A 80 -5.32 10.08 -8.16
C MET A 80 -5.71 10.37 -9.61
N ASP A 81 -4.81 11.01 -10.36
CA ASP A 81 -5.02 11.34 -11.77
C ASP A 81 -4.95 10.10 -12.68
N ASN A 82 -4.17 9.10 -12.27
CA ASN A 82 -4.03 7.81 -12.96
C ASN A 82 -4.34 6.67 -11.97
N PRO A 83 -5.62 6.39 -11.69
CA PRO A 83 -6.01 5.38 -10.74
C PRO A 83 -5.43 4.02 -11.14
N ILE A 84 -4.78 3.34 -10.20
CA ILE A 84 -4.40 1.95 -10.40
C ILE A 84 -5.69 1.15 -10.46
N GLU A 85 -5.99 0.53 -11.61
CA GLU A 85 -7.14 -0.36 -11.71
C GLU A 85 -7.01 -1.44 -10.63
N PRO A 86 -7.98 -1.56 -9.71
CA PRO A 86 -7.95 -2.66 -8.77
C PRO A 86 -7.96 -3.96 -9.58
N PRO A 87 -7.16 -4.98 -9.19
CA PRO A 87 -7.24 -6.27 -9.85
C PRO A 87 -8.70 -6.71 -9.82
N ALA A 88 -9.24 -7.10 -10.98
CA ALA A 88 -10.63 -7.46 -11.12
C ALA A 88 -11.03 -8.38 -9.95
N PRO A 89 -12.15 -8.09 -9.26
CA PRO A 89 -12.56 -8.91 -8.12
C PRO A 89 -12.60 -10.35 -8.61
N ALA A 90 -11.84 -11.23 -7.95
CA ALA A 90 -11.82 -12.64 -8.31
C ALA A 90 -13.27 -13.11 -8.30
N LEU A 91 -13.83 -13.36 -9.49
CA LEU A 91 -15.15 -13.95 -9.66
C LEU A 91 -15.12 -15.18 -8.77
N GLY A 92 -15.87 -15.12 -7.67
CA GLY A 92 -15.74 -16.07 -6.58
C GLY A 92 -15.77 -17.49 -7.13
N ARG A 93 -14.91 -18.37 -6.59
CA ARG A 93 -14.95 -19.80 -6.91
C ARG A 93 -16.43 -20.22 -6.94
N PRO A 94 -16.92 -20.86 -8.01
CA PRO A 94 -18.33 -21.23 -8.10
C PRO A 94 -18.71 -21.94 -6.81
N ARG A 95 -19.69 -21.37 -6.07
CA ARG A 95 -20.34 -22.09 -4.98
C ARG A 95 -21.10 -23.22 -5.65
N PHE A 96 -20.51 -24.41 -5.71
CA PHE A 96 -21.28 -25.62 -5.95
C PHE A 96 -22.30 -25.70 -4.80
N LYS A 97 -23.57 -25.37 -5.09
CA LYS A 97 -24.69 -25.73 -4.23
C LYS A 97 -24.74 -27.26 -4.22
N LYS A 98 -24.14 -27.88 -3.20
CA LYS A 98 -24.33 -29.31 -2.94
C LYS A 98 -25.76 -29.42 -2.43
N ASN A 99 -26.66 -29.91 -3.28
CA ASN A 99 -28.04 -30.21 -2.95
C ASN A 99 -28.08 -31.00 -1.64
N GLN A 100 -28.72 -30.43 -0.62
CA GLN A 100 -29.21 -31.19 0.53
C GLN A 100 -30.32 -32.12 0.00
N PRO A 101 -30.25 -33.45 0.19
CA PRO A 101 -31.46 -34.21 0.26
C PRO A 101 -32.10 -33.92 1.62
N GLU A 102 -33.34 -33.44 1.59
CA GLU A 102 -34.19 -33.34 2.76
C GLU A 102 -34.34 -34.71 3.43
N VAL A 103 -34.42 -34.64 4.75
CA VAL A 103 -34.69 -35.76 5.63
C VAL A 103 -36.07 -36.34 5.32
N SER A 104 -36.16 -37.66 5.23
CA SER A 104 -37.31 -38.46 5.69
C SER A 104 -36.81 -39.83 6.11
#